data_AF-A0A8S3E7F3-F1
#
_entry.id   AF-A0A8S3E7F3-F1
#
_cell.length_a   1.000
_cell.length_b   1.000
_cell.length_c   1.000
_cell.angle_alpha   90.00
_cell.angle_beta   90.00
_cell.angle_gamma   90.00
#
_symmetry.space_group_name_H-M   'P 1'
#
loop_
_entity.id
_entity.type
_entity.pdbx_description
1 polymer ?
#
loop_
_entity_poly.entity_id
_entity_poly.type
_entity_poly.pdbx_seq_one_letter_code
_entity_poly.pdbx_strand_id
1 'polypeptide(L)'
;MLSNTSSLNVLAKSFFPFSSVSQANYCKEQLIHQLRIWNFSLKDYSLVSSILDEWFTSRTLNLVLHQWESLGPGNLTHRNENLKILGYNVQGWGTRALEAIDIAYTVQASICVFTEVGETWNAYQVPNFNTFFQKGTNKNGGVCIAVGKHLKVACIETSIPNTVIIDIIGLSEPLRVIGIYWPNSQQRELDDINPYIIDGTIITGDLNATVKEWNSPLTDKRGAIVKEWSEENNLQYIPSTSHTSKRSLRNIDLSFSNRIDISSETLHLGTSDH
;
A
#
# COMPACT_ATOMS: atom_id res chain seq x y z
N MET A 1 -22.05 -12.97 10.98
CA MET A 1 -21.40 -14.19 11.49
C MET A 1 -19.94 -13.82 11.74
N LEU A 2 -19.55 -13.79 13.00
CA LEU A 2 -18.27 -13.26 13.49
C LEU A 2 -17.10 -14.23 13.22
N SER A 3 -15.93 -13.62 13.03
CA SER A 3 -14.58 -14.11 13.33
C SER A 3 -14.17 -15.48 12.76
N ASN A 4 -13.55 -15.46 11.58
CA ASN A 4 -12.45 -16.39 11.28
C ASN A 4 -11.12 -15.66 11.54
N THR A 5 -10.88 -15.30 12.80
CA THR A 5 -9.50 -15.39 13.29
C THR A 5 -9.20 -16.88 13.26
N SER A 6 -8.16 -17.26 12.51
CA SER A 6 -7.57 -18.59 12.61
C SER A 6 -7.50 -18.95 14.09
N SER A 7 -8.26 -19.98 14.48
CA SER A 7 -8.36 -20.41 15.86
C SER A 7 -6.97 -20.87 16.30
N LEU A 8 -6.23 -19.96 16.93
CA LEU A 8 -5.13 -20.32 17.81
C LEU A 8 -5.69 -21.40 18.72
N ASN A 9 -5.09 -22.60 18.64
CA ASN A 9 -5.59 -23.76 19.34
C ASN A 9 -5.77 -23.39 20.82
N VAL A 10 -7.01 -23.38 21.30
CA VAL A 10 -7.37 -22.98 22.67
C VAL A 10 -6.78 -23.97 23.70
N LEU A 11 -6.29 -25.11 23.22
CA LEU A 11 -5.55 -26.12 23.98
C LEU A 11 -4.04 -26.05 23.76
N ALA A 12 -3.53 -25.04 23.04
CA ALA A 12 -2.09 -24.80 23.00
C ALA A 12 -1.61 -24.52 24.43
N LYS A 13 -0.63 -25.32 24.89
CA LYS A 13 0.08 -25.06 26.15
C LYS A 13 0.53 -23.59 26.18
N SER A 14 0.68 -23.03 27.38
CA SER A 14 1.25 -21.69 27.54
C SER A 14 2.44 -21.53 26.60
N PHE A 15 2.47 -20.42 25.85
CA PHE A 15 3.46 -20.18 24.78
C PHE A 15 4.90 -20.36 25.28
N PHE A 16 5.10 -20.27 26.60
CA PHE A 16 6.25 -20.85 27.27
C PHE A 16 5.86 -21.79 28.41
N PRO A 17 6.49 -22.96 28.52
CA PRO A 17 6.27 -23.92 29.59
C PRO A 17 7.08 -23.53 30.83
N PHE A 18 7.03 -22.26 31.26
CA PHE A 18 7.78 -21.86 32.44
C PHE A 18 7.02 -22.30 33.69
N SER A 19 7.68 -23.14 34.49
CA SER A 19 7.16 -23.58 35.78
C SER A 19 7.28 -22.50 36.87
N SER A 20 7.96 -21.37 36.59
CA SER A 20 8.22 -20.31 37.55
C SER A 20 8.44 -18.92 36.92
N VAL A 21 8.13 -17.88 37.68
CA VAL A 21 8.38 -16.46 37.33
C VAL A 21 9.87 -16.18 37.11
N SER A 22 10.76 -16.85 37.85
CA SER A 22 12.21 -16.71 37.69
C SER A 22 12.70 -17.14 36.30
N GLN A 23 12.10 -18.18 35.73
CA GLN A 23 12.47 -18.66 34.39
C GLN A 23 12.01 -17.69 33.29
N ALA A 24 10.81 -17.13 33.45
CA ALA A 24 10.30 -16.07 32.57
C ALA A 24 11.20 -14.84 32.56
N ASN A 25 11.60 -14.37 33.76
CA ASN A 25 12.52 -13.23 33.89
C ASN A 25 13.90 -13.51 33.26
N TYR A 26 14.43 -14.73 33.43
CA TYR A 26 15.70 -15.12 32.80
C TYR A 26 15.62 -15.07 31.27
N CYS A 27 14.57 -15.61 30.67
CA CYS A 27 14.38 -15.57 29.22
C CYS A 27 14.18 -14.14 28.70
N LYS A 28 13.45 -13.31 29.43
CA LYS A 28 13.31 -11.88 29.14
C LYS A 28 14.68 -11.19 29.12
N GLU A 29 15.49 -11.39 30.14
CA GLU A 29 16.84 -10.81 30.22
C GLU A 29 17.75 -11.29 29.07
N GLN A 30 17.64 -12.56 28.65
CA GLN A 30 18.37 -13.05 27.48
C GLN A 30 17.95 -12.33 26.19
N LEU A 31 16.65 -12.14 25.96
CA LEU A 31 16.15 -11.40 24.79
C LEU A 31 16.59 -9.94 24.83
N ILE A 32 16.49 -9.28 25.98
CA ILE A 32 16.98 -7.92 26.22
C ILE A 32 18.48 -7.82 25.90
N HIS A 33 19.27 -8.79 26.35
CA HIS A 33 20.70 -8.84 26.06
C HIS A 33 20.97 -8.99 24.55
N GLN A 34 20.19 -9.81 23.84
CA GLN A 34 20.31 -9.94 22.38
C GLN A 34 19.97 -8.63 21.64
N LEU A 35 18.93 -7.91 22.07
CA LEU A 35 18.59 -6.60 21.49
C LEU A 35 19.73 -5.58 21.63
N ARG A 36 20.46 -5.62 22.76
CA ARG A 36 21.65 -4.80 22.97
C ARG A 36 22.80 -5.20 22.04
N ILE A 37 23.03 -6.51 21.84
CA ILE A 37 24.03 -7.01 20.89
C ILE A 37 23.71 -6.54 19.46
N TRP A 38 22.43 -6.49 19.09
CA TRP A 38 21.98 -6.04 17.78
C TRP A 38 21.98 -4.51 17.60
N ASN A 39 22.47 -3.75 18.57
CA ASN A 39 22.55 -2.28 18.51
C ASN A 39 21.21 -1.60 18.18
N PHE A 40 20.11 -2.08 18.76
CA PHE A 40 18.82 -1.39 18.66
C PHE A 40 18.92 0.02 19.25
N SER A 41 18.18 0.98 18.67
CA SER A 41 18.10 2.32 19.25
C SER A 41 17.47 2.29 20.64
N LEU A 42 17.74 3.28 21.49
CA LEU A 42 17.11 3.37 22.82
C LEU A 42 15.57 3.40 22.75
N LYS A 43 15.02 4.01 21.70
CA LYS A 43 13.58 4.07 21.45
C LYS A 43 13.03 2.67 21.16
N ASP A 44 13.66 1.94 20.24
CA ASP A 44 13.22 0.59 19.86
C ASP A 44 13.40 -0.38 21.01
N TYR A 45 14.49 -0.26 21.76
CA TYR A 45 14.71 -1.00 22.99
C TYR A 45 13.56 -0.80 23.99
N SER A 46 13.14 0.46 24.22
CA SER A 46 12.05 0.76 25.14
C SER A 46 10.72 0.15 24.67
N LEU A 47 10.43 0.22 23.38
CA LEU A 47 9.23 -0.35 22.79
C LEU A 47 9.20 -1.89 22.89
N VAL A 48 10.30 -2.54 22.47
CA VAL A 48 10.39 -4.00 22.53
C VAL A 48 10.37 -4.47 23.98
N SER A 49 11.06 -3.76 24.89
CA SER A 49 10.99 -4.08 26.33
C SER A 49 9.55 -4.00 26.83
N SER A 50 8.77 -2.96 26.50
CA SER A 50 7.38 -2.90 26.95
C SER A 50 6.52 -4.07 26.44
N ILE A 51 6.75 -4.50 25.20
CA ILE A 51 6.06 -5.67 24.62
C ILE A 51 6.47 -6.95 25.35
N LEU A 52 7.77 -7.13 25.62
CA LEU A 52 8.27 -8.29 26.36
C LEU A 52 7.73 -8.29 27.79
N ASP A 53 7.68 -7.14 28.46
CA ASP A 53 7.10 -6.99 29.80
C ASP A 53 5.64 -7.45 29.82
N GLU A 54 4.83 -6.94 28.91
CA GLU A 54 3.42 -7.34 28.78
C GLU A 54 3.27 -8.84 28.47
N TRP A 55 4.12 -9.35 27.58
CA TRP A 55 4.12 -10.75 27.18
C TRP A 55 4.50 -11.70 28.32
N PHE A 56 5.56 -11.40 29.07
CA PHE A 56 6.06 -12.25 30.15
C PHE A 56 5.30 -12.09 31.48
N THR A 57 4.52 -11.01 31.64
CA THR A 57 3.66 -10.81 32.82
C THR A 57 2.24 -11.36 32.64
N SER A 58 1.81 -11.57 31.40
CA SER A 58 0.48 -12.11 31.10
C SER A 58 0.40 -13.63 31.28
N ARG A 59 -0.65 -14.10 31.96
CA ARG A 59 -0.84 -15.53 32.27
C ARG A 59 -1.25 -16.37 31.05
N THR A 60 -1.88 -15.74 30.06
CA THR A 60 -2.36 -16.41 28.85
C THR A 60 -2.22 -15.48 27.65
N LEU A 61 -2.07 -16.05 26.45
CA LEU A 61 -2.09 -15.29 25.21
C LEU A 61 -3.40 -14.50 25.04
N ASN A 62 -4.53 -15.09 25.44
CA ASN A 62 -5.83 -14.41 25.37
C ASN A 62 -5.89 -13.15 26.23
N LEU A 63 -5.18 -13.10 27.36
CA LEU A 63 -5.10 -11.88 28.17
C LEU A 63 -4.32 -10.78 27.46
N VAL A 64 -3.18 -11.11 26.83
CA VAL A 64 -2.42 -10.15 26.01
C VAL A 64 -3.27 -9.66 24.84
N LEU A 65 -3.89 -10.58 24.10
CA LEU A 65 -4.73 -10.24 22.96
C LEU A 65 -5.94 -9.40 23.38
N HIS A 66 -6.60 -9.73 24.48
CA HIS A 66 -7.71 -8.93 24.99
C HIS A 66 -7.25 -7.56 25.50
N GLN A 67 -6.06 -7.46 26.12
CA GLN A 67 -5.46 -6.18 26.50
C GLN A 67 -5.20 -5.35 25.24
N TRP A 68 -4.60 -5.92 24.21
CA TRP A 68 -4.35 -5.25 22.93
C TRP A 68 -5.64 -4.89 22.20
N GLU A 69 -6.67 -5.72 22.24
CA GLU A 69 -8.00 -5.42 21.69
C GLU A 69 -8.69 -4.29 22.46
N SER A 70 -8.49 -4.23 23.78
CA SER A 70 -9.04 -3.16 24.64
C SER A 70 -8.28 -1.84 24.53
N LEU A 71 -6.99 -1.90 24.20
CA LEU A 71 -6.14 -0.74 23.86
C LEU A 71 -6.28 -0.35 22.39
N GLY A 72 -6.71 -1.28 21.56
CA GLY A 72 -7.18 -1.02 20.20
C GLY A 72 -8.29 0.01 20.25
N PRO A 73 -8.49 0.79 19.18
CA PRO A 73 -9.54 1.81 19.12
C PRO A 73 -10.89 1.13 19.45
N GLY A 74 -11.34 1.30 20.69
CA GLY A 74 -12.40 0.49 21.28
C GLY A 74 -13.67 0.56 20.45
N ASN A 75 -14.36 -0.58 20.31
CA ASN A 75 -15.61 -0.74 19.56
C ASN A 75 -15.67 0.23 18.36
N LEU A 76 -14.96 -0.14 17.29
CA LEU A 76 -15.22 0.39 15.96
C LEU A 76 -16.71 0.10 15.64
N THR A 77 -17.61 0.91 16.18
CA THR A 77 -18.86 1.25 15.50
C THR A 77 -18.46 1.43 14.07
N HIS A 78 -19.06 0.69 13.14
CA HIS A 78 -18.72 0.72 11.72
C HIS A 78 -18.56 2.17 11.26
N ARG A 79 -17.34 2.70 11.39
CA ARG A 79 -17.02 4.05 10.97
C ARG A 79 -17.01 3.88 9.46
N ASN A 80 -17.79 4.69 8.79
CA ASN A 80 -17.61 4.92 7.36
C ASN A 80 -16.22 5.54 7.21
N GLU A 81 -15.18 4.72 7.29
CA GLU A 81 -13.83 5.10 6.97
C GLU A 81 -13.76 5.17 5.46
N ASN A 82 -13.22 6.28 4.97
CA ASN A 82 -13.01 6.46 3.54
C ASN A 82 -12.02 5.41 3.06
N LEU A 83 -12.33 4.77 1.93
CA LEU A 83 -11.42 3.84 1.28
C LEU A 83 -10.16 4.60 0.85
N LYS A 84 -9.00 4.21 1.37
CA LYS A 84 -7.72 4.85 1.03
C LYS A 84 -6.99 4.06 -0.05
N ILE A 85 -6.53 4.78 -1.07
CA ILE A 85 -5.71 4.25 -2.17
C ILE A 85 -4.34 4.95 -2.13
N LEU A 86 -3.28 4.17 -2.03
CA LEU A 86 -1.90 4.65 -2.09
C LEU A 86 -1.36 4.45 -3.51
N GLY A 87 -0.97 5.52 -4.21
CA GLY A 87 -0.14 5.45 -5.41
C GLY A 87 1.33 5.69 -5.05
N TYR A 88 2.24 4.79 -5.45
CA TYR A 88 3.66 4.92 -5.09
C TYR A 88 4.60 4.30 -6.12
N ASN A 89 5.50 5.09 -6.70
CA ASN A 89 6.60 4.58 -7.51
C ASN A 89 7.73 4.09 -6.59
N VAL A 90 7.92 2.76 -6.55
CA VAL A 90 8.89 2.11 -5.65
C VAL A 90 10.32 2.13 -6.18
N GLN A 91 10.51 2.40 -7.48
CA GLN A 91 11.80 2.38 -8.16
C GLN A 91 12.63 1.10 -7.88
N GLY A 92 11.98 -0.06 -7.96
CA GLY A 92 12.57 -1.39 -7.69
C GLY A 92 12.07 -2.02 -6.39
N TRP A 93 11.19 -3.02 -6.53
CA TRP A 93 10.61 -3.74 -5.38
C TRP A 93 11.67 -4.45 -4.53
N GLY A 94 12.68 -5.07 -5.16
CA GLY A 94 13.68 -5.87 -4.45
C GLY A 94 14.45 -5.12 -3.37
N THR A 95 14.61 -3.80 -3.52
CA THR A 95 15.32 -2.93 -2.57
C THR A 95 14.40 -2.14 -1.64
N ARG A 96 13.17 -1.84 -2.07
CA ARG A 96 12.26 -0.94 -1.32
C ARG A 96 10.94 -1.57 -0.88
N ALA A 97 10.73 -2.88 -1.05
CA ALA A 97 9.48 -3.54 -0.67
C ALA A 97 9.09 -3.32 0.80
N LEU A 98 10.04 -3.44 1.73
CA LEU A 98 9.75 -3.28 3.16
C LEU A 98 9.31 -1.85 3.50
N GLU A 99 9.92 -0.84 2.86
CA GLU A 99 9.52 0.55 2.98
C GLU A 99 8.12 0.79 2.39
N ALA A 100 7.85 0.27 1.18
CA ALA A 100 6.52 0.38 0.56
C ALA A 100 5.42 -0.26 1.42
N ILE A 101 5.72 -1.40 2.04
CA ILE A 101 4.83 -2.08 2.98
C ILE A 101 4.60 -1.23 4.23
N ASP A 102 5.67 -0.69 4.83
CA ASP A 102 5.56 0.18 6.01
C ASP A 102 4.72 1.44 5.76
N ILE A 103 4.91 2.08 4.60
CA ILE A 103 4.11 3.22 4.16
C ILE A 103 2.64 2.81 4.03
N ALA A 104 2.35 1.70 3.36
CA ALA A 104 0.97 1.21 3.19
C ALA A 104 0.25 1.00 4.54
N TYR A 105 0.95 0.46 5.54
CA TYR A 105 0.40 0.30 6.89
C TYR A 105 0.28 1.62 7.65
N THR A 106 1.29 2.50 7.54
CA THR A 106 1.30 3.82 8.18
C THR A 106 0.11 4.68 7.75
N VAL A 107 -0.21 4.67 6.45
CA VAL A 107 -1.34 5.43 5.90
C VAL A 107 -2.66 4.68 6.01
N GLN A 108 -2.61 3.41 6.43
CA GLN A 108 -3.75 2.48 6.49
C GLN A 108 -4.42 2.35 5.11
N ALA A 109 -3.62 2.16 4.06
CA ALA A 109 -4.14 1.99 2.70
C ALA A 109 -4.92 0.68 2.59
N SER A 110 -6.10 0.74 1.96
CA SER A 110 -6.87 -0.46 1.62
C SER A 110 -6.45 -1.02 0.25
N ILE A 111 -5.99 -0.15 -0.64
CA ILE A 111 -5.48 -0.49 -1.98
C ILE A 111 -4.16 0.25 -2.17
N CYS A 112 -3.15 -0.43 -2.70
CA CYS A 112 -1.88 0.19 -3.07
C CYS A 112 -1.60 -0.10 -4.54
N VAL A 113 -1.20 0.93 -5.29
CA VAL A 113 -0.75 0.86 -6.67
C VAL A 113 0.73 1.19 -6.69
N PHE A 114 1.55 0.17 -6.92
CA PHE A 114 3.00 0.28 -6.99
C PHE A 114 3.48 0.26 -8.44
N THR A 115 4.22 1.28 -8.84
CA THR A 115 4.87 1.36 -10.16
C THR A 115 6.38 1.16 -10.02
N GLU A 116 7.03 0.78 -11.13
CA GLU A 116 8.44 0.39 -11.18
C GLU A 116 8.82 -0.76 -10.22
N VAL A 117 7.93 -1.74 -10.05
CA VAL A 117 8.23 -2.89 -9.17
C VAL A 117 9.35 -3.78 -9.71
N GLY A 118 9.62 -3.75 -11.01
CA GLY A 118 10.66 -4.53 -11.67
C GLY A 118 10.38 -6.03 -11.70
N GLU A 119 11.37 -6.81 -12.14
CA GLU A 119 11.25 -8.27 -12.25
C GLU A 119 11.20 -8.99 -10.89
N THR A 120 11.64 -8.34 -9.82
CA THR A 120 11.69 -8.89 -8.46
C THR A 120 10.42 -8.58 -7.65
N TRP A 121 9.29 -8.31 -8.29
CA TRP A 121 8.04 -7.91 -7.63
C TRP A 121 7.53 -8.92 -6.58
N ASN A 122 7.91 -10.19 -6.68
CA ASN A 122 7.50 -11.27 -5.79
C ASN A 122 8.54 -11.60 -4.70
N ALA A 123 9.65 -10.87 -4.62
CA ALA A 123 10.67 -11.09 -3.60
C ALA A 123 10.13 -10.92 -2.17
N TYR A 124 9.12 -10.07 -2.02
CA TYR A 124 8.40 -9.84 -0.77
C TYR A 124 6.90 -9.75 -1.06
N GLN A 125 6.09 -10.47 -0.28
CA GLN A 125 4.64 -10.33 -0.32
C GLN A 125 4.21 -9.23 0.64
N VAL A 126 3.22 -8.44 0.24
CA VAL A 126 2.56 -7.49 1.13
C VAL A 126 1.63 -8.28 2.06
N PRO A 127 1.94 -8.41 3.37
CA PRO A 127 1.14 -9.23 4.28
C PRO A 127 -0.29 -8.67 4.33
N ASN A 128 -1.31 -9.52 4.44
CA ASN A 128 -2.73 -9.13 4.49
C ASN A 128 -3.32 -8.50 3.21
N PHE A 129 -2.59 -8.55 2.09
CA PHE A 129 -3.09 -8.10 0.80
C PHE A 129 -3.11 -9.26 -0.20
N ASN A 130 -4.04 -9.21 -1.15
CA ASN A 130 -3.98 -9.94 -2.41
C ASN A 130 -3.21 -9.06 -3.39
N THR A 131 -2.30 -9.63 -4.18
CA THR A 131 -1.45 -8.87 -5.10
C THR A 131 -1.70 -9.28 -6.55
N PHE A 132 -1.76 -8.30 -7.44
CA PHE A 132 -1.99 -8.47 -8.87
C PHE A 132 -0.88 -7.75 -9.61
N PHE A 133 -0.21 -8.43 -10.53
CA PHE A 133 0.99 -7.92 -11.18
C PHE A 133 0.87 -8.02 -12.69
N GLN A 134 1.30 -6.96 -13.38
CA GLN A 134 1.53 -6.97 -14.82
C GLN A 134 2.98 -6.60 -15.11
N LYS A 135 3.64 -7.45 -15.90
CA LYS A 135 5.03 -7.23 -16.31
C LYS A 135 5.15 -5.94 -17.15
N GLY A 136 6.23 -5.22 -16.94
CA GLY A 136 6.56 -4.04 -17.73
C GLY A 136 7.31 -4.34 -19.03
N THR A 137 7.57 -3.27 -19.79
CA THR A 137 8.32 -3.31 -21.05
C THR A 137 9.83 -3.26 -20.88
N ASN A 138 10.33 -3.03 -19.66
CA ASN A 138 11.76 -3.01 -19.35
C ASN A 138 12.03 -3.60 -17.94
N LYS A 139 13.30 -3.79 -17.58
CA LYS A 139 13.72 -4.44 -16.32
C LYS A 139 13.21 -3.76 -15.04
N ASN A 140 12.99 -2.45 -15.08
CA ASN A 140 12.54 -1.66 -13.95
C ASN A 140 11.02 -1.45 -13.95
N GLY A 141 10.36 -1.65 -15.09
CA GLY A 141 8.92 -1.47 -15.23
C GLY A 141 8.10 -2.53 -14.48
N GLY A 142 6.81 -2.50 -14.73
CA GLY A 142 5.84 -3.35 -14.07
C GLY A 142 4.98 -2.55 -13.10
N VAL A 143 3.76 -3.03 -12.94
CA VAL A 143 2.78 -2.48 -12.00
C VAL A 143 2.29 -3.60 -11.11
N CYS A 144 2.21 -3.34 -9.81
CA CYS A 144 1.59 -4.23 -8.84
C CYS A 144 0.46 -3.47 -8.13
N ILE A 145 -0.74 -4.07 -8.09
CA ILE A 145 -1.81 -3.59 -7.22
C ILE A 145 -1.97 -4.57 -6.06
N ALA A 146 -1.82 -4.06 -4.84
CA ALA A 146 -2.11 -4.80 -3.62
C ALA A 146 -3.48 -4.36 -3.09
N VAL A 147 -4.36 -5.30 -2.79
CA VAL A 147 -5.70 -5.05 -2.21
C VAL A 147 -5.82 -5.76 -0.87
N GLY A 148 -6.18 -5.03 0.19
CA GLY A 148 -6.36 -5.61 1.52
C GLY A 148 -7.38 -6.75 1.50
N LYS A 149 -7.08 -7.86 2.18
CA LYS A 149 -7.92 -9.09 2.19
C LYS A 149 -9.31 -8.90 2.80
N HIS A 150 -9.56 -7.76 3.44
CA HIS A 150 -10.88 -7.36 3.90
C HIS A 150 -11.82 -6.92 2.75
N LEU A 151 -11.27 -6.63 1.56
CA LEU A 151 -12.02 -6.33 0.35
C LEU A 151 -12.10 -7.55 -0.57
N LYS A 152 -13.26 -7.72 -1.20
CA LYS A 152 -13.42 -8.67 -2.30
C LYS A 152 -13.01 -7.99 -3.60
N VAL A 153 -12.21 -8.68 -4.41
CA VAL A 153 -11.62 -8.12 -5.63
C VAL A 153 -11.64 -9.14 -6.77
N ALA A 154 -11.83 -8.67 -7.99
CA ALA A 154 -11.57 -9.42 -9.22
C ALA A 154 -10.53 -8.69 -10.07
N CYS A 155 -9.56 -9.43 -10.60
CA CYS A 155 -8.64 -8.90 -11.59
C CYS A 155 -9.27 -9.02 -12.98
N ILE A 156 -9.11 -7.99 -13.80
CA ILE A 156 -9.50 -8.01 -15.21
C ILE A 156 -8.26 -8.32 -16.01
N GLU A 157 -8.32 -9.38 -16.81
CA GLU A 157 -7.23 -9.76 -17.68
C GLU A 157 -7.02 -8.70 -18.77
N THR A 158 -5.77 -8.30 -18.95
CA THR A 158 -5.36 -7.38 -20.01
C THR A 158 -3.97 -7.74 -20.51
N SER A 159 -3.74 -7.52 -21.80
CA SER A 159 -2.44 -7.68 -22.44
C SER A 159 -1.60 -6.40 -22.39
N ILE A 160 -2.16 -5.28 -21.91
CA ILE A 160 -1.49 -3.97 -21.92
C ILE A 160 -0.34 -4.01 -20.91
N PRO A 161 0.94 -3.91 -21.34
CA PRO A 161 2.05 -3.94 -20.42
C PRO A 161 2.01 -2.74 -19.48
N ASN A 162 2.63 -2.86 -18.30
CA ASN A 162 2.61 -1.81 -17.28
C ASN A 162 1.17 -1.35 -16.90
N THR A 163 0.21 -2.28 -16.84
CA THR A 163 -1.19 -1.98 -16.51
C THR A 163 -1.80 -3.11 -15.71
N VAL A 164 -2.37 -2.80 -14.56
CA VAL A 164 -3.18 -3.76 -13.79
C VAL A 164 -4.56 -3.16 -13.60
N ILE A 165 -5.59 -3.97 -13.78
CA ILE A 165 -6.98 -3.53 -13.70
C ILE A 165 -7.70 -4.44 -12.72
N ILE A 166 -8.36 -3.85 -11.72
CA ILE A 166 -9.13 -4.58 -10.72
C ILE A 166 -10.51 -3.96 -10.50
N ASP A 167 -11.49 -4.79 -10.18
CA ASP A 167 -12.80 -4.39 -9.70
C ASP A 167 -12.93 -4.72 -8.21
N ILE A 168 -13.39 -3.76 -7.41
CA ILE A 168 -13.74 -3.98 -6.01
C ILE A 168 -15.22 -4.40 -5.93
N ILE A 169 -15.47 -5.55 -5.32
CA ILE A 169 -16.78 -6.19 -5.29
C ILE A 169 -17.43 -5.99 -3.92
N GLY A 170 -18.74 -5.75 -3.92
CA GLY A 170 -19.54 -5.67 -2.70
C GLY A 170 -19.68 -4.26 -2.11
N LEU A 171 -19.20 -3.26 -2.84
CA LEU A 171 -19.52 -1.85 -2.57
C LEU A 171 -20.94 -1.53 -3.09
N SER A 172 -21.52 -0.45 -2.57
CA SER A 172 -22.82 0.06 -3.05
C SER A 172 -22.77 0.58 -4.48
N GLU A 173 -21.59 1.02 -4.91
CA GLU A 173 -21.31 1.52 -6.26
C GLU A 173 -20.12 0.77 -6.84
N PRO A 174 -20.08 0.56 -8.17
CA PRO A 174 -18.90 0.00 -8.83
C PRO A 174 -17.66 0.85 -8.54
N LEU A 175 -16.53 0.18 -8.30
CA LEU A 175 -15.23 0.81 -8.19
C LEU A 175 -14.21 -0.02 -8.96
N ARG A 176 -13.62 0.61 -9.98
CA ARG A 176 -12.51 0.05 -10.75
C ARG A 176 -11.25 0.81 -10.46
N VAL A 177 -10.15 0.11 -10.22
CA VAL A 177 -8.83 0.74 -10.06
C VAL A 177 -7.91 0.24 -11.16
N ILE A 178 -7.34 1.19 -11.89
CA ILE A 178 -6.36 0.96 -12.96
C ILE A 178 -5.02 1.52 -12.51
N GLY A 179 -4.09 0.62 -12.24
CA GLY A 179 -2.70 0.96 -11.99
C GLY A 179 -1.93 1.05 -13.30
N ILE A 180 -1.22 2.14 -13.53
CA ILE A 180 -0.54 2.40 -14.80
C ILE A 180 0.89 2.91 -14.60
N TYR A 181 1.82 2.42 -15.43
CA TYR A 181 3.15 2.99 -15.55
C TYR A 181 3.50 3.28 -17.01
N TRP A 182 3.95 4.50 -17.30
CA TRP A 182 4.41 4.91 -18.62
C TRP A 182 5.89 5.33 -18.56
N PRO A 183 6.84 4.41 -18.80
CA PRO A 183 8.25 4.76 -18.78
C PRO A 183 8.62 5.67 -19.94
N ASN A 184 9.63 6.54 -19.73
CA ASN A 184 10.05 7.53 -20.72
C ASN A 184 10.45 6.94 -22.09
N SER A 185 10.95 5.70 -22.12
CA SER A 185 11.41 5.02 -23.33
C SER A 185 10.29 4.35 -24.14
N GLN A 186 9.05 4.36 -23.65
CA GLN A 186 7.93 3.65 -24.27
C GLN A 186 7.00 4.62 -25.01
N GLN A 187 6.61 4.25 -26.23
CA GLN A 187 5.39 4.76 -26.84
C GLN A 187 4.19 3.97 -26.31
N ARG A 188 3.13 4.67 -25.93
CA ARG A 188 1.93 4.08 -25.35
C ARG A 188 0.72 4.73 -26.01
N GLU A 189 -0.19 3.88 -26.48
CA GLU A 189 -1.49 4.30 -26.99
C GLU A 189 -2.46 4.24 -25.80
N LEU A 190 -2.94 5.41 -25.34
CA LEU A 190 -3.84 5.46 -24.17
C LEU A 190 -5.24 4.92 -24.50
N ASP A 191 -5.62 4.92 -25.77
CA ASP A 191 -6.93 4.42 -26.24
C ASP A 191 -7.14 2.93 -25.96
N ASP A 192 -6.07 2.16 -25.80
CA ASP A 192 -6.14 0.76 -25.38
C ASP A 192 -6.82 0.61 -23.99
N ILE A 193 -6.82 1.67 -23.17
CA ILE A 193 -7.41 1.70 -21.83
C ILE A 193 -8.92 1.99 -21.90
N ASN A 194 -9.41 2.66 -22.95
CA ASN A 194 -10.80 3.15 -23.05
C ASN A 194 -11.86 2.06 -22.80
N PRO A 195 -11.71 0.81 -23.33
CA PRO A 195 -12.68 -0.26 -23.07
C PRO A 195 -12.83 -0.65 -21.60
N TYR A 196 -11.86 -0.28 -20.76
CA TYR A 196 -11.83 -0.59 -19.35
C TYR A 196 -12.38 0.54 -18.48
N ILE A 197 -12.66 1.72 -19.04
CA ILE A 197 -13.22 2.85 -18.30
C ILE A 197 -14.72 2.61 -18.11
N ILE A 198 -15.14 2.56 -16.84
CA ILE A 198 -16.54 2.47 -16.39
C ILE A 198 -16.84 3.56 -15.38
N ASP A 199 -18.11 3.78 -15.05
CA ASP A 199 -18.49 4.62 -13.91
C ASP A 199 -17.81 4.12 -12.63
N GLY A 200 -17.17 5.02 -11.89
CA GLY A 200 -16.40 4.68 -10.70
C GLY A 200 -14.97 4.24 -10.98
N THR A 201 -14.38 4.60 -12.12
CA THR A 201 -12.98 4.26 -12.44
C THR A 201 -12.03 5.26 -11.81
N ILE A 202 -11.01 4.75 -11.12
CA ILE A 202 -9.84 5.50 -10.65
C ILE A 202 -8.62 4.97 -11.40
N ILE A 203 -7.86 5.87 -12.04
CA ILE A 203 -6.61 5.55 -12.73
C ILE A 203 -5.49 6.24 -11.98
N THR A 204 -4.44 5.52 -11.60
CA THR A 204 -3.31 6.13 -10.87
C THR A 204 -1.98 5.46 -11.17
N GLY A 205 -0.91 6.25 -11.17
CA GLY A 205 0.47 5.79 -11.27
C GLY A 205 1.38 6.82 -11.95
N ASP A 206 2.61 6.41 -12.25
CA ASP A 206 3.61 7.28 -12.88
C ASP A 206 3.46 7.29 -14.41
N LEU A 207 2.93 8.40 -14.94
CA LEU A 207 2.75 8.60 -16.37
C LEU A 207 3.94 9.31 -17.03
N ASN A 208 4.94 9.75 -16.26
CA ASN A 208 6.06 10.57 -16.74
C ASN A 208 5.61 11.71 -17.67
N ALA A 209 4.48 12.33 -17.36
CA ALA A 209 3.84 13.37 -18.15
C ALA A 209 3.70 14.63 -17.30
N THR A 210 3.94 15.81 -17.87
CA THR A 210 3.85 17.07 -17.13
C THR A 210 2.81 17.97 -17.76
N VAL A 211 1.91 18.53 -16.96
CA VAL A 211 0.87 19.48 -17.38
C VAL A 211 0.88 20.68 -16.45
N LYS A 212 0.96 21.88 -17.00
CA LYS A 212 1.07 23.12 -16.23
C LYS A 212 -0.14 23.35 -15.32
N GLU A 213 -1.32 23.06 -15.83
CA GLU A 213 -2.60 23.14 -15.12
C GLU A 213 -2.69 22.14 -13.95
N TRP A 214 -1.85 21.11 -13.96
CA TRP A 214 -1.73 20.12 -12.89
C TRP A 214 -0.51 20.40 -12.00
N ASN A 215 -0.19 21.68 -11.81
CA ASN A 215 0.89 22.18 -10.95
C ASN A 215 2.30 21.72 -11.34
N SER A 216 2.54 21.37 -12.61
CA SER A 216 3.90 21.24 -13.15
C SER A 216 4.41 22.58 -13.73
N PRO A 217 5.74 22.77 -13.92
CA PRO A 217 6.27 24.04 -14.43
C PRO A 217 5.90 24.30 -15.90
N LEU A 218 5.70 23.23 -16.68
CA LEU A 218 5.40 23.26 -18.09
C LEU A 218 4.49 22.09 -18.49
N THR A 219 3.84 22.22 -19.64
CA THR A 219 3.15 21.12 -20.31
C THR A 219 4.08 20.54 -21.37
N ASP A 220 4.41 19.25 -21.27
CA ASP A 220 5.20 18.55 -22.29
C ASP A 220 4.29 17.84 -23.29
N LYS A 221 4.89 17.26 -24.35
CA LYS A 221 4.11 16.58 -25.39
C LYS A 221 3.28 15.42 -24.82
N ARG A 222 3.85 14.68 -23.86
CA ARG A 222 3.16 13.57 -23.21
C ARG A 222 2.01 14.07 -22.34
N GLY A 223 2.22 15.14 -21.59
CA GLY A 223 1.18 15.79 -20.79
C GLY A 223 0.04 16.32 -21.64
N ALA A 224 0.31 16.89 -22.81
CA ALA A 224 -0.75 17.30 -23.74
C ALA A 224 -1.62 16.11 -24.17
N ILE A 225 -0.99 14.97 -24.52
CA ILE A 225 -1.70 13.73 -24.90
C ILE A 225 -2.52 13.19 -23.72
N VAL A 226 -1.94 13.10 -22.52
CA VAL A 226 -2.65 12.61 -21.33
C VAL A 226 -3.83 13.52 -20.97
N LYS A 227 -3.66 14.83 -21.08
CA LYS A 227 -4.71 15.81 -20.80
C LYS A 227 -5.88 15.65 -21.77
N GLU A 228 -5.62 15.68 -23.07
CA GLU A 228 -6.64 15.51 -24.11
C GLU A 228 -7.39 14.18 -23.92
N TRP A 229 -6.65 13.07 -23.80
CA TRP A 229 -7.24 11.75 -23.55
C TRP A 229 -8.11 11.70 -22.29
N SER A 230 -7.67 12.33 -21.19
CA SER A 230 -8.46 12.36 -19.95
C SER A 230 -9.75 13.15 -20.11
N GLU A 231 -9.72 14.27 -20.83
CA GLU A 231 -10.89 15.11 -21.10
C GLU A 231 -11.91 14.38 -21.99
N GLU A 232 -11.44 13.71 -23.05
CA GLU A 232 -12.28 12.91 -23.96
C GLU A 232 -13.00 11.74 -23.26
N ASN A 233 -12.39 11.19 -22.21
CA ASN A 233 -12.92 10.07 -21.45
C ASN A 233 -13.64 10.48 -20.14
N ASN A 234 -13.92 11.78 -19.95
CA ASN A 234 -14.56 12.34 -18.74
C ASN A 234 -13.83 11.97 -17.43
N LEU A 235 -12.50 11.85 -17.50
CA LEU A 235 -11.64 11.56 -16.37
C LEU A 235 -11.08 12.88 -15.81
N GLN A 236 -11.53 13.25 -14.62
CA GLN A 236 -11.04 14.43 -13.93
C GLN A 236 -9.72 14.13 -13.23
N TYR A 237 -8.72 15.00 -13.42
CA TYR A 237 -7.49 14.96 -12.65
C TYR A 237 -7.78 15.20 -11.16
N ILE A 238 -7.23 14.34 -10.30
CA ILE A 238 -7.33 14.45 -8.84
C ILE A 238 -6.08 15.19 -8.35
N PRO A 239 -6.19 16.47 -7.92
CA PRO A 239 -5.02 17.31 -7.68
C PRO A 239 -4.18 16.86 -6.50
N SER A 240 -2.88 16.65 -6.74
CA SER A 240 -1.88 16.46 -5.69
C SER A 240 -1.68 17.75 -4.86
N THR A 241 -1.37 17.60 -3.56
CA THR A 241 -1.14 18.75 -2.66
C THR A 241 0.26 19.33 -2.78
N SER A 242 1.21 18.56 -3.33
CA SER A 242 2.58 18.98 -3.63
C SER A 242 3.15 18.16 -4.80
N HIS A 243 4.36 18.53 -5.24
CA HIS A 243 5.08 17.83 -6.31
C HIS A 243 5.33 16.36 -5.96
N THR A 244 5.00 15.45 -6.88
CA THR A 244 5.15 13.99 -6.71
C THR A 244 6.55 13.48 -7.03
N SER A 245 7.48 14.35 -7.45
CA SER A 245 8.89 14.02 -7.61
C SER A 245 9.75 14.81 -6.63
N LYS A 246 10.61 14.12 -5.86
CA LYS A 246 11.63 14.75 -5.00
C LYS A 246 12.78 15.37 -5.79
N ARG A 247 12.93 15.00 -7.07
CA ARG A 247 14.03 15.45 -7.95
C ARG A 247 13.69 16.67 -8.79
N SER A 248 12.43 17.08 -8.84
CA SER A 248 11.98 18.18 -9.67
C SER A 248 10.65 18.75 -9.18
N LEU A 249 10.28 19.95 -9.63
CA LEU A 249 8.97 20.54 -9.33
C LEU A 249 7.83 19.94 -10.18
N ARG A 250 7.97 18.70 -10.66
CA ARG A 250 7.02 18.06 -11.58
C ARG A 250 6.01 17.21 -10.80
N ASN A 251 4.76 17.22 -11.28
CA ASN A 251 3.77 16.19 -10.96
C ASN A 251 3.73 15.20 -12.11
N ILE A 252 4.21 13.99 -11.88
CA ILE A 252 4.29 12.92 -12.89
C ILE A 252 3.57 11.64 -12.46
N ASP A 253 3.45 11.43 -11.16
CA ASP A 253 2.49 10.51 -10.58
C ASP A 253 1.12 11.19 -10.60
N LEU A 254 0.26 10.73 -11.49
CA LEU A 254 -1.03 11.37 -11.78
C LEU A 254 -2.15 10.40 -11.41
N SER A 255 -3.25 10.97 -10.92
CA SER A 255 -4.46 10.22 -10.60
C SER A 255 -5.65 10.88 -11.27
N PHE A 256 -6.54 10.07 -11.83
CA PHE A 256 -7.74 10.51 -12.52
C PHE A 256 -8.95 9.70 -12.06
N SER A 257 -10.12 10.30 -12.12
CA SER A 257 -11.38 9.60 -11.87
C SER A 257 -12.56 10.27 -12.57
N ASN A 258 -13.57 9.47 -12.89
CA ASN A 258 -14.89 9.99 -13.28
C ASN A 258 -15.84 10.15 -12.09
N ARG A 259 -15.34 10.00 -10.85
CA ARG A 259 -16.03 10.36 -9.61
C ARG A 259 -15.61 11.74 -9.13
N ILE A 260 -16.54 12.44 -8.47
CA ILE A 260 -16.33 13.79 -7.92
C ILE A 260 -16.05 13.82 -6.41
N ASP A 261 -16.18 12.68 -5.73
CA ASP A 261 -16.08 12.54 -4.27
C ASP A 261 -14.69 12.08 -3.80
N ILE A 262 -13.68 12.23 -4.65
CA ILE A 262 -12.30 11.82 -4.37
C ILE A 262 -11.43 13.04 -4.09
N SER A 263 -10.62 12.92 -3.04
CA SER A 263 -9.54 13.85 -2.75
C SER A 263 -8.23 13.07 -2.65
N SER A 264 -7.11 13.76 -2.87
CA SER A 264 -5.78 13.18 -2.69
C SER A 264 -4.89 14.09 -1.86
N GLU A 265 -3.85 13.49 -1.30
CA GLU A 265 -2.76 14.19 -0.63
C GLU A 265 -1.43 13.57 -1.08
N THR A 266 -0.42 14.41 -1.26
CA THR A 266 0.95 13.96 -1.49
C THR A 266 1.62 13.72 -0.14
N LEU A 267 2.23 12.54 0.01
CA LEU A 267 2.95 12.16 1.23
C LEU A 267 4.46 12.19 1.00
N HIS A 268 5.19 12.88 1.85
CA HIS A 268 6.65 12.92 1.79
C HIS A 268 7.27 11.84 2.67
N LEU A 269 6.95 10.58 2.34
CA LEU A 269 7.46 9.38 3.01
C LEU A 269 8.41 8.61 2.08
N GLY A 270 9.19 7.71 2.67
CA GLY A 270 10.08 6.80 1.94
C GLY A 270 11.30 7.47 1.27
N THR A 271 12.11 6.62 0.65
CA THR A 271 13.43 6.95 0.09
C THR A 271 13.48 6.88 -1.43
N SER A 272 12.39 6.46 -2.10
CA SER A 272 12.28 6.65 -3.55
C SER A 272 12.25 8.14 -3.91
N ASP A 273 12.52 8.45 -5.18
CA ASP A 273 12.45 9.82 -5.71
C ASP A 273 11.02 10.36 -5.81
N HIS A 274 10.02 9.63 -5.31
CA HIS A 274 8.59 9.96 -5.36
C HIS A 274 8.02 10.10 -3.94
#